data_AF-A0A538TWH6-F1
#
_entry.id   AF-A0A538TWH6-F1
#
_cell.length_a   1.000
_cell.length_b   1.000
_cell.length_c   1.000
_cell.angle_alpha   90.00
_cell.angle_beta   90.00
_cell.angle_gamma   90.00
#
_symmetry.space_group_name_H-M   'P 1'
#
loop_
_entity.id
_entity.type
_entity.pdbx_description
1 polymer ?
#
loop_
_entity_poly.entity_id
_entity_poly.type
_entity_poly.pdbx_seq_one_letter_code
_entity_poly.pdbx_strand_id
1 'polypeptide(L)' 'MVGVGEVIAGWDEGIPGMRVGGERWSVPPELAYESRGVANAIPPNSTLTLTVTLLAVQ' A
#
# COMPACT_ATOMS: atom_id res chain seq x y z
N MET A 1 5.96 -10.34 -10.01
CA MET A 1 5.12 -11.13 -9.08
C MET A 1 4.69 -10.17 -7.99
N VAL A 2 3.42 -9.81 -7.95
CA VAL A 2 2.78 -9.10 -6.83
C VAL A 2 1.91 -10.15 -6.13
N GLY A 3 1.94 -10.18 -4.81
CA GLY A 3 1.25 -11.17 -4.01
C GLY A 3 2.17 -12.31 -3.60
N VAL A 4 2.75 -12.17 -2.40
CA VAL A 4 2.73 -13.16 -1.30
C VAL A 4 3.15 -12.41 -0.03
N GLY A 5 2.23 -11.67 0.62
CA GLY A 5 2.40 -11.21 2.01
C GLY A 5 3.57 -10.27 2.35
N GLU A 6 4.37 -9.83 1.37
CA GLU A 6 5.43 -8.82 1.57
C GLU A 6 4.91 -7.39 1.55
N VAL A 7 3.67 -7.17 1.10
CA VAL A 7 3.01 -5.86 1.01
C VAL A 7 1.72 -5.85 1.83
N ILE A 8 1.32 -4.66 2.30
CA ILE A 8 0.07 -4.48 3.06
C ILE A 8 -1.15 -4.84 2.18
N ALA A 9 -2.22 -5.35 2.78
CA ALA A 9 -3.41 -5.83 2.08
C ALA A 9 -4.00 -4.80 1.11
N GLY A 10 -3.92 -3.52 1.45
CA GLY A 10 -4.34 -2.45 0.56
C GLY A 10 -3.65 -2.52 -0.80
N TRP A 11 -2.37 -2.92 -0.89
CA TRP A 11 -1.65 -2.96 -2.17
C TRP A 11 -2.27 -4.00 -3.10
N ASP A 12 -2.66 -5.16 -2.59
CA ASP A 12 -3.31 -6.19 -3.39
C ASP A 12 -4.68 -5.74 -3.93
N GLU A 13 -5.39 -4.89 -3.18
CA GLU A 13 -6.66 -4.28 -3.62
C GLU A 13 -6.49 -3.04 -4.52
N GLY A 14 -5.44 -2.25 -4.30
CA GLY A 14 -5.20 -0.98 -4.99
C GLY A 14 -4.43 -1.11 -6.30
N ILE A 15 -3.63 -2.17 -6.47
CA ILE A 15 -2.84 -2.41 -7.68
C ILE A 15 -3.70 -2.79 -8.91
N PRO A 16 -4.75 -3.61 -8.80
CA PRO A 16 -5.65 -3.95 -9.92
C PRO A 16 -6.50 -2.75 -10.37
N GLY A 17 -5.90 -1.84 -11.14
CA GLY A 17 -6.56 -0.62 -11.62
C GLY A 17 -5.60 0.54 -11.91
N MET A 18 -4.35 0.42 -11.43
CA MET A 18 -3.34 1.45 -11.57
C MET A 18 -2.92 1.69 -13.03
N ARG A 19 -2.86 2.96 -13.43
CA ARG A 19 -2.29 3.37 -14.72
C ARG A 19 -0.81 3.73 -14.59
N VAL A 20 -0.03 3.42 -15.62
CA VAL A 20 1.38 3.82 -15.75
C VAL A 20 1.47 5.35 -15.66
N GLY A 21 2.36 5.86 -14.81
CA GLY A 21 2.67 7.31 -14.74
C GLY A 21 2.30 8.03 -13.44
N GLY A 22 1.59 7.38 -12.52
CA GLY A 22 1.49 7.83 -11.12
C GLY A 22 0.08 7.81 -10.56
N GLU A 23 -0.06 7.20 -9.39
CA GLU A 23 -1.30 7.26 -8.62
C GLU A 23 -1.01 7.48 -7.13
N ARG A 24 -1.76 8.40 -6.53
CA ARG A 24 -1.77 8.68 -5.10
C ARG A 24 -3.05 8.11 -4.52
N TRP A 25 -2.92 7.20 -3.57
CA TRP A 25 -4.05 6.54 -2.93
C TRP A 25 -3.83 6.47 -1.42
N SER A 26 -4.93 6.51 -0.67
CA SER A 26 -4.94 6.51 0.79
C SER A 26 -5.44 5.16 1.28
N VAL A 27 -4.63 4.49 2.10
CA VAL A 27 -4.93 3.18 2.67
C VAL A 27 -5.34 3.36 4.13
N PRO A 28 -6.57 3.00 4.51
CA PRO A 28 -6.98 3.03 5.91
C PRO A 28 -6.16 2.01 6.72
N PRO A 29 -6.03 2.21 8.04
CA PRO A 29 -5.23 1.34 8.89
C PRO A 29 -5.64 -0.14 8.83
N GLU A 30 -6.92 -0.41 8.64
CA GLU A 30 -7.53 -1.74 8.45
C GLU A 30 -6.93 -2.52 7.27
N LEU A 31 -6.51 -1.80 6.23
CA LEU A 31 -5.87 -2.38 5.04
C LEU A 31 -4.35 -2.18 5.06
N ALA A 32 -3.80 -1.66 6.15
CA ALA A 32 -2.38 -1.36 6.33
C ALA A 32 -1.76 -2.17 7.48
N TYR A 33 -1.39 -1.50 8.58
CA TYR A 33 -0.72 -2.11 9.73
C TYR A 33 -1.61 -2.15 10.99
N GLU A 34 -2.89 -1.80 10.87
CA GLU A 34 -3.89 -1.78 11.95
C GLU A 34 -3.34 -1.17 13.26
N SER A 35 -3.64 -1.79 14.40
CA SER A 35 -3.11 -1.45 15.71
C SER A 35 -1.66 -1.90 15.91
N ARG A 36 -1.11 -2.70 14.99
CA ARG A 36 0.24 -3.27 15.10
C ARG A 36 1.30 -2.22 14.78
N GLY A 37 1.02 -1.34 13.81
CA GLY A 37 1.95 -0.34 13.32
C GLY A 37 3.26 -0.96 12.82
N VAL A 38 4.29 -0.13 12.68
CA VAL A 38 5.67 -0.56 12.39
C VAL A 38 6.58 0.13 13.39
N ALA A 39 7.30 -0.67 14.18
CA ALA A 39 8.19 -0.17 15.21
C ALA A 39 9.14 0.90 14.65
N ASN A 40 9.18 2.07 15.28
CA ASN A 40 10.00 3.23 14.91
C ASN A 40 9.71 3.88 13.54
N ALA A 41 8.64 3.48 12.84
CA ALA A 41 8.31 4.04 11.53
C ALA A 41 6.84 4.48 11.38
N ILE A 42 5.89 3.66 11.84
CA ILE A 42 4.46 3.90 11.62
C ILE A 42 3.71 3.68 12.94
N PRO A 43 3.07 4.71 13.51
CA PRO A 43 2.23 4.57 14.69
C PRO A 43 1.05 3.62 14.45
N PRO A 44 0.53 2.95 15.50
CA PRO A 44 -0.74 2.23 15.44
C PRO A 44 -1.87 3.09 14.85
N ASN A 45 -2.75 2.46 14.09
CA ASN A 45 -3.94 3.05 13.47
C ASN A 45 -3.66 4.21 12.51
N SER A 46 -2.49 4.22 11.87
CA SER A 46 -2.14 5.25 10.88
C SER A 46 -2.77 4.95 9.51
N THR A 47 -3.39 5.96 8.91
CA THR A 47 -3.72 5.97 7.48
C THR A 47 -2.47 6.26 6.67
N LEU A 48 -2.18 5.42 5.68
CA LEU A 48 -1.01 5.60 4.81
C LEU A 48 -1.42 6.28 3.52
N THR A 49 -0.67 7.29 3.09
CA THR A 49 -0.80 7.82 1.73
C THR A 49 0.38 7.34 0.91
N LEU A 50 0.09 6.60 -0.14
CA LEU A 50 1.09 5.99 -0.99
C LEU A 50 1.03 6.63 -2.37
N THR A 51 2.19 6.97 -2.89
CA THR A 51 2.35 7.39 -4.28
C THR A 51 3.09 6.28 -4.98
N VAL A 52 2.41 5.57 -5.87
CA VAL A 52 3.00 4.44 -6.61
C VAL A 52 3.11 4.84 -8.07
N THR A 53 4.34 4.76 -8.59
CA THR A 53 4.64 4.99 -10.00
C THR A 53 4.97 3.65 -10.63
N LEU A 54 4.05 3.13 -11.46
CA LEU A 54 4.27 1.92 -12.23
C LEU A 54 5.32 2.19 -13.31
N LEU A 55 6.50 1.57 -13.20
CA LEU A 55 7.65 1.81 -14.08
C LEU A 55 7.64 0.91 -15.32
N ALA A 56 7.17 -0.33 -15.20
CA ALA A 56 7.00 -1.27 -16.30
C ALA A 56 6.01 -2.38 -15.89
N VAL A 57 5.25 -2.90 -16.87
CA VAL A 57 4.53 -4.17 -16.76
C VAL A 57 5.27 -5.14 -17.68
N GLN A 58 5.69 -6.29 -17.16
CA GLN A 58 6.39 -7.32 -17.92
C GLN A 58 5.52 -8.56 -18.06
#